data_AF-A0A259PMR4-F1
#
_entry.id   AF-A0A259PMR4-F1
#
_cell.length_a   1.000
_cell.length_b   1.000
_cell.length_c   1.000
_cell.angle_alpha   90.00
_cell.angle_beta   90.00
_cell.angle_gamma   90.00
#
_symmetry.space_group_name_H-M   'P 1'
#
loop_
_entity.id
_entity.type
_entity.pdbx_description
1 polymer ?
#
loop_
_entity_poly.entity_id
_entity_poly.type
_entity_poly.pdbx_seq_one_letter_code
_entity_poly.pdbx_strand_id
1 'polypeptide(L)'
;MEQMHQMHMMHAGNSVAQDNRVAVEFPAPMKEHILTNMRDHLQTISFIQEAMGKGQYDKAAQLAEDRLGMSALKLHGAYESSKFMPKGMQEAGTAMHRNASKFAVEVQNTSATGDLKPALIALSNTTQACVACHAGYKLK
;
A
#
# COMPACT_ATOMS: atom_id res chain seq x y z
N MET A 1 -43.72 -32.26 3.10
CA MET A 1 -42.90 -31.03 2.97
C MET A 1 -41.93 -30.95 4.15
N GLU A 2 -41.04 -31.93 4.29
CA GLU A 2 -40.19 -32.05 5.50
C GLU A 2 -38.82 -32.67 5.20
N GLN A 3 -38.39 -32.64 3.93
CA GLN A 3 -37.10 -33.15 3.46
C GLN A 3 -36.36 -32.18 2.52
N MET A 4 -36.78 -30.91 2.47
CA MET A 4 -36.07 -29.86 1.71
C MET A 4 -35.37 -28.82 2.60
N HIS A 5 -35.42 -28.96 3.93
CA HIS A 5 -34.77 -28.03 4.87
C HIS A 5 -33.39 -28.50 5.36
N GLN A 6 -32.89 -29.64 4.88
CA GLN A 6 -31.65 -30.25 5.38
C GLN A 6 -30.46 -30.13 4.40
N MET A 7 -30.45 -29.08 3.57
CA MET A 7 -29.34 -28.76 2.67
C MET A 7 -28.56 -27.49 3.06
N HIS A 8 -28.85 -26.88 4.21
CA HIS A 8 -28.22 -25.61 4.64
C HIS A 8 -27.11 -25.72 5.70
N MET A 9 -26.62 -26.92 6.00
CA MET A 9 -25.58 -27.10 7.05
C MET A 9 -24.36 -27.84 6.51
N MET A 10 -23.78 -27.33 5.42
CA MET A 10 -22.36 -27.52 5.13
C MET A 10 -21.69 -26.17 5.38
N HIS A 11 -21.57 -25.79 6.66
CA HIS A 11 -20.53 -24.83 7.04
C HIS A 11 -19.20 -25.48 6.68
N ALA A 12 -18.70 -25.12 5.49
CA ALA A 12 -17.31 -25.33 5.12
C ALA A 12 -16.48 -24.89 6.32
N GLY A 13 -15.81 -25.86 6.94
CA GLY A 13 -14.97 -25.63 8.09
C GLY A 13 -14.06 -24.47 7.75
N ASN A 14 -14.14 -23.41 8.55
CA ASN A 14 -13.21 -22.31 8.51
C ASN A 14 -11.88 -22.89 8.99
N SER A 15 -11.15 -23.57 8.09
CA SER A 15 -9.77 -23.94 8.31
C SER A 15 -9.07 -22.65 8.67
N VAL A 16 -8.61 -22.53 9.91
CA VAL A 16 -7.73 -21.44 10.31
C VAL A 16 -6.50 -21.59 9.42
N ALA A 17 -6.47 -20.83 8.32
CA ALA A 17 -5.35 -20.84 7.41
C ALA A 17 -4.12 -20.48 8.25
N GLN A 18 -3.11 -21.36 8.23
CA GLN A 18 -1.86 -21.09 8.93
C GLN A 18 -1.26 -19.80 8.38
N ASP A 19 -0.96 -18.86 9.28
CA ASP A 19 -0.34 -17.60 8.92
C ASP A 19 1.16 -17.80 8.65
N ASN A 20 1.47 -18.01 7.37
CA ASN A 20 2.81 -18.32 6.86
C ASN A 20 3.71 -17.07 6.68
N ARG A 21 3.27 -15.88 7.13
CA ARG A 21 4.06 -14.65 7.01
C ARG A 21 5.30 -14.69 7.90
N VAL A 22 6.39 -14.13 7.39
CA VAL A 22 7.62 -13.93 8.16
C VAL A 22 7.34 -12.93 9.28
N ALA A 23 7.54 -13.36 10.53
CA ALA A 23 7.48 -12.48 11.68
C ALA A 23 8.73 -11.60 11.74
N VAL A 24 8.54 -10.29 11.75
CA VAL A 24 9.62 -9.30 11.78
C VAL A 24 9.59 -8.58 13.12
N GLU A 25 10.67 -8.73 13.89
CA GLU A 25 10.83 -8.13 15.22
C GLU A 25 11.24 -6.66 15.07
N PHE A 26 10.40 -5.75 15.57
CA PHE A 26 10.71 -4.33 15.67
C PHE A 26 10.73 -3.91 17.15
N PRO A 27 11.66 -3.03 17.57
CA PRO A 27 11.52 -2.33 18.85
C PRO A 27 10.17 -1.62 18.92
N ALA A 28 9.49 -1.65 20.07
CA ALA A 28 8.11 -1.16 20.20
C ALA A 28 7.89 0.27 19.64
N PRO A 29 8.75 1.27 19.93
CA PRO A 29 8.59 2.61 19.35
C PRO A 29 8.70 2.64 17.82
N MET A 30 9.58 1.79 17.25
CA MET A 30 9.76 1.70 15.80
C MET A 30 8.59 1.00 15.12
N LYS A 31 8.00 -0.01 15.78
CA LYS A 31 6.78 -0.69 15.33
C LYS A 31 5.61 0.30 15.24
N GLU A 32 5.43 1.13 16.26
CA GLU A 32 4.39 2.16 16.26
C GLU A 32 4.61 3.21 15.17
N HIS A 33 5.86 3.64 14.99
CA HIS A 33 6.23 4.58 13.94
C HIS A 33 5.92 4.03 12.54
N ILE A 34 6.37 2.82 12.22
CA ILE A 34 6.13 2.25 10.88
C ILE A 34 4.65 1.99 10.60
N LEU A 35 3.89 1.52 11.59
CA LEU A 35 2.43 1.34 11.45
C LEU A 35 1.71 2.67 11.25
N THR A 36 2.21 3.75 11.85
CA THR A 36 1.69 5.10 11.64
C THR A 36 1.96 5.57 10.21
N ASN A 37 3.18 5.36 9.71
CA ASN A 37 3.51 5.67 8.32
C ASN A 37 2.63 4.88 7.34
N MET A 38 2.40 3.58 7.58
CA MET A 38 1.51 2.76 6.74
C MET A 38 0.06 3.30 6.69
N ARG A 39 -0.47 3.78 7.82
CA ARG A 39 -1.80 4.43 7.85
C ARG A 39 -1.79 5.76 7.10
N ASP A 40 -0.75 6.55 7.27
CA ASP A 40 -0.58 7.83 6.56
C ASP A 40 -0.47 7.61 5.04
N HIS A 41 0.19 6.52 4.59
CA HIS A 41 0.24 6.15 3.17
C HIS A 41 -1.15 5.87 2.61
N LEU A 42 -1.97 5.10 3.33
CA LEU A 42 -3.35 4.81 2.91
C LEU A 42 -4.21 6.08 2.86
N GLN A 43 -4.08 6.95 3.85
CA GLN A 43 -4.77 8.23 3.87
C GLN A 43 -4.35 9.12 2.70
N THR A 44 -3.05 9.16 2.40
CA THR A 44 -2.51 9.89 1.26
C THR A 44 -3.06 9.37 -0.08
N ILE A 45 -3.15 8.04 -0.26
CA ILE A 45 -3.78 7.43 -1.43
C ILE A 45 -5.24 7.89 -1.58
N SER A 46 -5.99 8.03 -0.48
CA SER A 46 -7.35 8.58 -0.51
C SER A 46 -7.37 10.03 -1.00
N PHE A 47 -6.47 10.88 -0.49
CA PHE A 47 -6.38 12.29 -0.89
C PHE A 47 -5.96 12.48 -2.35
N ILE A 48 -5.05 11.64 -2.85
CA ILE A 48 -4.64 11.66 -4.26
C ILE A 48 -5.84 11.33 -5.15
N GLN A 49 -6.57 10.25 -4.85
CA GLN A 49 -7.74 9.85 -5.62
C GLN A 49 -8.85 10.91 -5.58
N GLU A 50 -9.10 11.53 -4.43
CA GLU A 50 -10.03 12.64 -4.31
C GLU A 50 -9.62 13.84 -5.18
N ALA A 51 -8.34 14.22 -5.16
CA ALA A 51 -7.81 15.30 -5.97
C ALA A 51 -7.92 14.99 -7.48
N MET A 52 -7.59 13.76 -7.90
CA MET A 52 -7.78 13.31 -9.28
C MET A 52 -9.25 13.37 -9.70
N GLY A 53 -10.17 12.91 -8.85
CA GLY A 53 -11.61 12.96 -9.13
C GLY A 53 -12.16 14.39 -9.25
N LYS A 54 -11.48 15.37 -8.64
CA LYS A 54 -11.78 16.80 -8.75
C LYS A 54 -11.03 17.49 -9.91
N GLY A 55 -10.28 16.75 -10.74
CA GLY A 55 -9.43 17.30 -11.79
C GLY A 55 -8.21 18.09 -11.29
N GLN A 56 -7.86 17.97 -10.01
CA GLN A 56 -6.74 18.66 -9.37
C GLN A 56 -5.44 17.86 -9.56
N TYR A 57 -5.04 17.63 -10.81
CA TYR A 57 -3.96 16.70 -11.14
C TYR A 57 -2.59 17.14 -10.61
N ASP A 58 -2.24 18.43 -10.67
CA ASP A 58 -0.96 18.92 -10.14
C ASP A 58 -0.87 18.68 -8.62
N LYS A 59 -1.96 18.92 -7.88
CA LYS A 59 -2.04 18.63 -6.45
C LYS A 59 -1.94 17.14 -6.17
N ALA A 60 -2.61 16.32 -6.98
CA ALA A 60 -2.58 14.87 -6.85
C ALA A 60 -1.16 14.30 -7.09
N ALA A 61 -0.47 14.81 -8.12
CA ALA A 61 0.91 14.45 -8.43
C ALA A 61 1.87 14.87 -7.31
N GLN A 62 1.71 16.08 -6.78
CA GLN A 62 2.50 16.56 -5.65
C GLN A 62 2.31 15.68 -4.41
N LEU A 63 1.05 15.35 -4.05
CA LEU A 63 0.77 14.45 -2.94
C LEU A 63 1.41 13.07 -3.15
N ALA A 64 1.36 12.53 -4.38
CA ALA A 64 1.99 11.25 -4.69
C ALA A 64 3.51 11.29 -4.49
N GLU A 65 4.21 12.33 -4.93
CA GLU A 65 5.67 12.41 -4.76
C GLU A 65 6.10 12.77 -3.32
N ASP A 66 5.52 13.82 -2.75
CA ASP A 66 5.97 14.38 -1.47
C ASP A 66 5.67 13.46 -0.28
N ARG A 67 4.61 12.65 -0.38
CA ARG A 67 4.09 11.84 0.73
C ARG A 67 4.21 10.34 0.50
N LEU A 68 4.38 9.88 -0.73
CA LEU A 68 4.56 8.45 -1.03
C LEU A 68 5.81 8.17 -1.85
N GLY A 69 6.27 9.11 -2.67
CA GLY A 69 7.38 8.94 -3.59
C GLY A 69 8.73 8.75 -2.91
N MET A 70 9.77 8.67 -3.73
CA MET A 70 11.16 8.54 -3.26
C MET A 70 11.59 9.73 -2.38
N SER A 71 11.04 10.93 -2.63
CA SER A 71 11.29 12.12 -1.79
C SER A 71 10.83 11.94 -0.34
N ALA A 72 9.84 11.07 -0.10
CA ALA A 72 9.26 10.82 1.21
C ALA A 72 10.06 9.81 2.05
N LEU A 73 11.08 9.13 1.50
CA LEU A 73 11.85 8.10 2.24
C LEU A 73 12.44 8.60 3.56
N LYS A 74 12.96 9.84 3.57
CA LYS A 74 13.51 10.46 4.78
C LYS A 74 12.42 10.77 5.80
N LEU A 75 11.28 11.27 5.35
CA LEU A 75 10.12 11.58 6.20
C LEU A 75 9.63 10.33 6.94
N HIS A 76 9.65 9.17 6.29
CA HIS A 76 9.20 7.90 6.86
C HIS A 76 10.27 7.16 7.69
N GLY A 77 11.42 7.77 7.94
CA GLY A 77 12.51 7.12 8.68
C GLY A 77 12.94 5.79 8.05
N ALA A 78 12.92 5.70 6.71
CA ALA A 78 13.11 4.43 6.00
C ALA A 78 14.46 3.77 6.31
N TYR A 79 15.52 4.57 6.48
CA TYR A 79 16.85 4.08 6.85
C TYR A 79 16.91 3.48 8.26
N GLU A 80 16.22 4.09 9.23
CA GLU A 80 16.19 3.55 10.60
C GLU A 80 15.32 2.30 10.67
N SER A 81 14.22 2.29 9.94
CA SER A 81 13.31 1.14 9.88
C SER A 81 13.91 -0.07 9.14
N SER A 82 14.70 0.16 8.09
CA SER A 82 15.26 -0.92 7.25
C SER A 82 16.22 -1.84 8.00
N LYS A 83 16.86 -1.35 9.07
CA LYS A 83 17.79 -2.13 9.91
C LYS A 83 17.13 -3.37 10.55
N PHE A 84 15.81 -3.34 10.72
CA PHE A 84 15.03 -4.44 11.30
C PHE A 84 14.32 -5.30 10.24
N MET A 85 14.34 -4.87 8.99
CA MET A 85 13.61 -5.53 7.90
C MET A 85 14.46 -6.59 7.21
N PRO A 86 13.91 -7.78 6.90
CA PRO A 86 14.56 -8.69 5.97
C PRO A 86 14.67 -8.05 4.58
N LYS A 87 15.65 -8.47 3.77
CA LYS A 87 15.95 -7.90 2.46
C LYS A 87 14.70 -7.76 1.57
N GLY A 88 13.87 -8.80 1.48
CA GLY A 88 12.64 -8.75 0.68
C GLY A 88 11.62 -7.70 1.14
N MET A 89 11.55 -7.39 2.45
CA MET A 89 10.69 -6.34 2.97
C MET A 89 11.26 -4.94 2.65
N GLN A 90 12.58 -4.76 2.71
CA GLN A 90 13.24 -3.52 2.30
C GLN A 90 13.02 -3.23 0.81
N GLU A 91 13.13 -4.27 -0.02
CA GLU A 91 12.89 -4.20 -1.46
C GLU A 91 11.43 -3.86 -1.75
N ALA A 92 10.47 -4.49 -1.06
CA ALA A 92 9.05 -4.19 -1.20
C ALA A 92 8.73 -2.72 -0.81
N GLY A 93 9.28 -2.24 0.30
CA GLY A 93 9.13 -0.84 0.72
C GLY A 93 9.72 0.14 -0.30
N THR A 94 10.93 -0.12 -0.77
CA THR A 94 11.57 0.71 -1.81
C THR A 94 10.81 0.68 -3.14
N ALA A 95 10.27 -0.48 -3.52
CA ALA A 95 9.46 -0.63 -4.72
C ALA A 95 8.17 0.19 -4.62
N MET A 96 7.52 0.23 -3.44
CA MET A 96 6.36 1.08 -3.18
C MET A 96 6.69 2.55 -3.44
N HIS A 97 7.77 3.08 -2.84
CA HIS A 97 8.17 4.47 -3.03
C HIS A 97 8.52 4.80 -4.49
N ARG A 98 9.22 3.90 -5.18
CA ARG A 98 9.54 4.08 -6.60
C ARG A 98 8.28 4.06 -7.48
N ASN A 99 7.33 3.17 -7.19
CA ASN A 99 6.06 3.10 -7.92
C ASN A 99 5.22 4.35 -7.68
N ALA A 100 5.24 4.90 -6.46
CA ALA A 100 4.58 6.15 -6.13
C ALA A 100 5.16 7.35 -6.91
N SER A 101 6.48 7.45 -7.07
CA SER A 101 7.08 8.48 -7.94
C SER A 101 6.67 8.34 -9.40
N LYS A 102 6.58 7.11 -9.92
CA LYS A 102 6.05 6.88 -11.28
C LYS A 102 4.57 7.26 -11.38
N PHE A 103 3.79 6.94 -10.34
CA PHE A 103 2.39 7.32 -10.26
C PHE A 103 2.23 8.84 -10.26
N ALA A 104 3.06 9.58 -9.53
CA ALA A 104 3.07 11.05 -9.55
C ALA A 104 3.27 11.59 -10.99
N VAL A 105 4.21 11.01 -11.74
CA VAL A 105 4.46 11.39 -13.15
C VAL A 105 3.22 11.12 -14.01
N GLU A 106 2.58 9.96 -13.89
CA GLU A 106 1.39 9.65 -14.71
C GLU A 106 0.16 10.50 -14.34
N VAL A 107 0.01 10.85 -13.07
CA VAL A 107 -1.00 11.82 -12.64
C VAL A 107 -0.72 13.19 -13.26
N GLN A 108 0.54 13.63 -13.27
CA GLN A 108 0.92 14.88 -13.92
C GLN A 108 0.65 14.84 -15.43
N ASN A 109 0.94 13.73 -16.12
CA ASN A 109 0.65 13.55 -17.55
C ASN A 109 -0.85 13.65 -17.85
N THR A 110 -1.71 13.31 -16.89
CA THR A 110 -3.17 13.42 -17.05
C THR A 110 -3.59 14.87 -17.28
N SER A 111 -2.91 15.87 -16.69
CA SER A 111 -3.28 17.28 -16.91
C SER A 111 -3.06 17.74 -18.35
N ALA A 112 -2.09 17.15 -19.06
CA ALA A 112 -1.82 17.43 -20.46
C ALA A 112 -2.68 16.60 -21.43
N THR A 113 -2.99 15.35 -21.07
CA THR A 113 -3.60 14.38 -22.00
C THR A 113 -5.09 14.14 -21.78
N GLY A 114 -5.59 14.37 -20.56
CA GLY A 114 -6.93 13.97 -20.14
C GLY A 114 -7.14 12.46 -19.97
N ASP A 115 -6.12 11.63 -20.21
CA ASP A 115 -6.23 10.17 -20.06
C ASP A 115 -5.79 9.72 -18.66
N LEU A 116 -6.76 9.25 -17.88
CA LEU A 116 -6.54 8.73 -16.52
C LEU A 116 -5.98 7.31 -16.48
N LYS A 117 -6.06 6.54 -17.58
CA LYS A 117 -5.71 5.11 -17.57
C LYS A 117 -4.27 4.84 -17.13
N PRO A 118 -3.24 5.58 -17.61
CA PRO A 118 -1.87 5.38 -17.15
C PRO A 118 -1.71 5.61 -15.64
N ALA A 119 -2.35 6.67 -15.12
CA ALA A 119 -2.33 6.99 -13.69
C ALA A 119 -2.99 5.89 -12.85
N LEU A 120 -4.12 5.32 -13.30
CA LEU A 120 -4.80 4.21 -12.61
C LEU A 120 -3.96 2.92 -12.60
N ILE A 121 -3.26 2.62 -13.71
CA ILE A 121 -2.32 1.49 -13.76
C ILE A 121 -1.15 1.71 -12.80
N ALA A 122 -0.58 2.91 -12.76
CA ALA A 122 0.51 3.24 -11.84
C ALA A 122 0.08 3.21 -10.36
N LEU A 123 -1.16 3.63 -10.06
CA LEU A 123 -1.76 3.47 -8.74
C LEU A 123 -1.86 1.99 -8.36
N SER A 124 -2.30 1.12 -9.29
CA SER A 124 -2.35 -0.33 -9.06
C SER A 124 -0.96 -0.90 -8.73
N ASN A 125 0.09 -0.48 -9.44
CA ASN A 125 1.46 -0.92 -9.15
C ASN A 125 1.93 -0.46 -7.76
N THR A 126 1.52 0.73 -7.32
CA THR A 126 1.81 1.24 -5.98
C THR A 126 1.12 0.40 -4.90
N THR A 127 -0.17 0.11 -5.05
CA THR A 127 -0.93 -0.67 -4.06
C THR A 127 -0.56 -2.14 -4.03
N GLN A 128 -0.13 -2.72 -5.15
CA GLN A 128 0.40 -4.08 -5.20
C GLN A 128 1.64 -4.28 -4.32
N ALA A 129 2.47 -3.24 -4.12
CA ALA A 129 3.59 -3.32 -3.19
C ALA A 129 3.12 -3.45 -1.72
N CYS A 130 2.02 -2.77 -1.35
CA CYS A 130 1.39 -2.93 -0.05
C CYS A 130 0.85 -4.37 0.13
N VAL A 131 0.17 -4.89 -0.89
CA VAL A 131 -0.37 -6.27 -0.89
C VAL A 131 0.75 -7.29 -0.73
N ALA A 132 1.83 -7.17 -1.51
CA ALA A 132 2.97 -8.08 -1.44
C ALA A 132 3.64 -8.06 -0.05
N CYS A 133 3.83 -6.87 0.52
CA CYS A 133 4.39 -6.74 1.86
C CYS A 133 3.47 -7.36 2.92
N HIS A 134 2.17 -7.07 2.88
CA HIS A 134 1.21 -7.60 3.86
C HIS A 134 0.97 -9.11 3.73
N ALA A 135 1.16 -9.68 2.53
CA ALA A 135 1.07 -11.11 2.28
C ALA A 135 2.34 -11.87 2.71
N GLY A 136 3.50 -11.21 2.71
CA GLY A 136 4.78 -11.82 3.05
C GLY A 136 5.21 -11.65 4.50
N TYR A 137 4.83 -10.54 5.14
CA TYR A 137 5.41 -10.11 6.42
C TYR A 137 4.34 -9.71 7.44
N LYS A 138 4.68 -9.90 8.72
CA LYS A 138 3.93 -9.36 9.85
C LYS A 138 4.88 -8.81 10.89
N LEU A 139 4.52 -7.66 11.47
CA LEU A 139 5.28 -7.08 12.57
C LEU A 139 4.94 -7.79 13.87
N LYS A 140 5.96 -8.29 14.56
CA LYS A 140 5.81 -8.91 15.88
C LYS A 140 5.88 -7.86 16.98
#